data_AF-A0A1S2VEF6-F1
#
_entry.id   AF-A0A1S2VEF6-F1
#
_cell.length_a   1.000
_cell.length_b   1.000
_cell.length_c   1.000
_cell.angle_alpha   90.00
_cell.angle_beta   90.00
_cell.angle_gamma   90.00
#
_symmetry.space_group_name_H-M   'P 1'
#
loop_
_entity.id
_entity.type
_entity.pdbx_description
1 polymer ?
#
loop_
_entity_poly.entity_id
_entity_poly.type
_entity_poly.pdbx_seq_one_letter_code
_entity_poly.pdbx_strand_id
1 'polypeptide(L)'
;MKALFYTGLLCCFLVVANVTLWIKTATQDLPFEQVKARYLGYFPAFLQNALILTLLNIGLCGISVWLLSRSRRLPGFGYRGTSITIIGLDILLISWLVFTLM
;
A
#
# COMPACT_ATOMS: atom_id res chain seq x y z
N MET A 1 4.30 -15.19 15.97
CA MET A 1 3.00 -14.49 15.83
C MET A 1 3.13 -12.98 15.83
N LYS A 2 3.87 -12.35 16.77
CA LYS A 2 4.11 -10.89 16.74
C LYS A 2 4.79 -10.41 15.45
N ALA A 3 5.75 -11.19 14.93
CA ALA A 3 6.39 -10.92 13.64
C ALA A 3 5.38 -10.75 12.49
N LEU A 4 4.34 -11.59 12.42
CA LEU A 4 3.30 -11.49 11.37
C LEU A 4 2.55 -10.15 11.44
N PHE A 5 2.27 -9.67 12.65
CA PHE A 5 1.62 -8.38 12.84
C PHE A 5 2.50 -7.22 12.34
N TYR A 6 3.78 -7.20 12.73
CA TYR A 6 4.72 -6.17 12.29
C TYR A 6 5.00 -6.24 10.79
N THR A 7 5.10 -7.44 10.20
CA THR A 7 5.27 -7.60 8.76
C THR A 7 4.03 -7.10 8.00
N GLY A 8 2.81 -7.41 8.47
CA GLY A 8 1.59 -6.87 7.86
C GLY A 8 1.53 -5.35 7.94
N LEU A 9 1.85 -4.79 9.12
CA LEU A 9 1.92 -3.34 9.31
C LEU A 9 2.95 -2.67 8.40
N LEU A 10 4.11 -3.31 8.20
CA LEU A 10 5.15 -2.85 7.28
C LEU A 10 4.67 -2.88 5.82
N CYS A 11 3.98 -3.95 5.39
CA CYS A 11 3.39 -4.04 4.06
C CYS A 11 2.40 -2.89 3.81
N CYS A 12 1.48 -2.64 4.74
CA CYS A 12 0.54 -1.51 4.65
C CYS A 12 1.28 -0.16 4.59
N PHE A 13 2.28 0.03 5.46
CA PHE A 13 3.07 1.26 5.50
C PHE A 13 3.78 1.55 4.17
N LEU A 14 4.33 0.53 3.51
CA LEU A 14 4.95 0.69 2.19
C LEU A 14 3.95 1.17 1.14
N VAL A 15 2.74 0.62 1.13
CA VAL A 15 1.69 1.05 0.17
C VAL A 15 1.24 2.48 0.47
N VAL A 16 1.04 2.83 1.74
CA VAL A 16 0.69 4.20 2.15
C VAL A 16 1.79 5.18 1.76
N ALA A 17 3.06 4.84 2.00
CA ALA A 17 4.20 5.68 1.60
C ALA A 17 4.23 5.88 0.07
N ASN A 18 3.95 4.83 -0.69
CA ASN A 18 3.88 4.90 -2.14
C ASN A 18 2.74 5.82 -2.64
N VAL A 19 1.54 5.67 -2.08
CA VAL A 19 0.39 6.54 -2.41
C VAL A 19 0.67 8.00 -2.01
N THR A 20 1.32 8.21 -0.87
CA THR A 20 1.73 9.56 -0.42
C THR A 20 2.74 10.17 -1.39
N LEU A 21 3.70 9.39 -1.89
CA LEU A 21 4.65 9.83 -2.90
C LEU A 21 3.92 10.24 -4.19
N TRP A 22 2.94 9.43 -4.65
CA TRP A 22 2.11 9.76 -5.80
C TRP A 22 1.35 11.09 -5.61
N ILE A 23 0.66 11.26 -4.48
CA ILE A 23 -0.07 12.50 -4.17
C ILE A 23 0.87 13.71 -4.13
N LYS A 24 2.04 13.55 -3.50
CA LYS A 24 3.06 14.61 -3.44
C LYS A 24 3.58 14.99 -4.82
N THR A 25 3.75 14.03 -5.74
CA THR A 25 4.14 14.33 -7.12
C THR A 25 3.00 14.94 -7.93
N ALA A 26 1.76 14.50 -7.71
CA ALA A 26 0.59 14.95 -8.44
C ALA A 26 0.11 16.36 -8.02
N THR A 27 0.49 16.81 -6.83
CA THR A 27 0.22 18.18 -6.35
C THR A 27 1.21 19.21 -6.88
N GLN A 28 2.19 18.79 -7.69
CA GLN A 28 3.04 19.72 -8.44
C GLN A 28 2.25 20.17 -9.68
N ASP A 29 2.22 21.48 -9.95
CA ASP A 29 1.60 22.08 -11.15
C ASP A 29 2.37 21.73 -12.44
N LEU A 30 2.49 20.43 -12.71
CA LEU A 30 3.16 19.86 -13.87
C LEU A 30 2.13 19.13 -14.75
N PRO A 31 2.36 19.07 -16.07
CA PRO A 31 1.56 18.23 -16.95
C PRO A 31 1.57 16.77 -16.49
N PHE A 32 0.45 16.07 -16.68
CA PHE A 32 0.26 14.68 -16.23
C PHE A 32 1.41 13.75 -16.66
N GLU A 33 1.88 13.84 -17.91
CA GLU A 33 2.99 13.02 -18.41
C GLU A 33 4.30 13.26 -17.65
N GLN A 34 4.57 14.52 -17.27
CA GLN A 34 5.76 14.87 -16.50
C GLN A 34 5.63 14.41 -15.04
N VAL A 35 4.44 14.52 -14.45
CA VAL A 35 4.16 13.98 -13.11
C VAL A 35 4.39 12.47 -13.09
N LYS A 36 3.83 11.75 -14.07
CA LYS A 36 3.97 10.30 -14.21
C LYS A 36 5.44 9.90 -14.37
N ALA A 37 6.16 10.55 -15.28
CA ALA A 37 7.58 10.27 -15.49
C ALA A 37 8.41 10.54 -14.22
N ARG A 38 8.13 11.64 -13.52
CA ARG A 38 8.82 11.99 -12.26
C ARG A 38 8.52 11.01 -11.14
N TYR A 39 7.26 10.58 -11.01
CA TYR A 39 6.85 9.57 -10.05
C TYR A 39 7.54 8.23 -10.32
N LEU A 40 7.50 7.73 -11.56
CA LEU A 40 8.16 6.49 -11.94
C LEU A 40 9.69 6.60 -11.79
N GLY A 41 10.26 7.79 -11.97
CA GLY A 41 11.69 8.06 -11.79
C GLY A 41 12.21 7.86 -10.36
N TYR A 42 11.35 7.81 -9.33
CA TYR A 42 11.78 7.44 -7.97
C TYR A 42 12.03 5.93 -7.81
N PHE A 43 11.62 5.11 -8.78
CA PHE A 43 11.74 3.66 -8.75
C PHE A 43 12.89 3.17 -9.64
N PRO A 44 13.52 2.03 -9.29
CA PRO A 44 14.53 1.41 -10.14
C PRO A 44 13.91 0.93 -11.46
N ALA A 45 14.73 0.82 -12.52
CA ALA A 45 14.28 0.58 -13.90
C ALA A 45 13.26 -0.56 -14.08
N PHE A 46 13.38 -1.65 -13.30
CA PHE A 46 12.46 -2.79 -13.36
C PHE A 46 11.06 -2.51 -12.77
N LEU A 47 10.89 -1.44 -12.00
CA LEU A 47 9.64 -0.98 -11.39
C LEU A 47 9.10 0.32 -12.01
N GLN A 48 9.74 0.86 -13.06
CA GLN A 48 9.29 2.08 -13.76
C GLN A 48 8.08 1.85 -14.66
N ASN A 49 7.17 0.98 -14.24
CA ASN A 49 5.91 0.70 -14.91
C ASN A 49 4.77 0.86 -13.91
N ALA A 50 3.89 1.81 -14.18
CA ALA A 50 2.76 2.12 -13.30
C ALA A 50 1.86 0.90 -13.04
N LEU A 51 1.64 0.05 -14.05
CA LEU A 51 0.80 -1.15 -13.92
C LEU A 51 1.45 -2.15 -12.95
N ILE A 52 2.75 -2.43 -13.12
CA ILE A 52 3.49 -3.34 -12.25
C ILE A 52 3.47 -2.82 -10.81
N LEU A 53 3.68 -1.52 -10.63
CA LEU A 53 3.68 -0.89 -9.31
C LEU A 53 2.30 -0.99 -8.62
N THR A 54 1.22 -0.76 -9.37
CA THR A 54 -0.15 -0.89 -8.87
C THR A 54 -0.47 -2.33 -8.49
N LEU A 55 -0.11 -3.31 -9.33
CA LEU A 55 -0.28 -4.73 -9.00
C LEU A 55 0.51 -5.14 -7.75
N LEU A 56 1.74 -4.65 -7.62
CA LEU A 56 2.58 -4.90 -6.45
C LEU A 56 1.93 -4.33 -5.18
N ASN A 57 1.39 -3.11 -5.24
CA ASN A 57 0.68 -2.50 -4.11
C ASN A 57 -0.59 -3.28 -3.73
N ILE A 58 -1.39 -3.74 -4.71
CA ILE A 58 -2.55 -4.60 -4.45
C ILE A 58 -2.10 -5.90 -3.78
N GLY A 59 -1.02 -6.52 -4.28
CA GLY A 59 -0.42 -7.70 -3.68
C GLY A 59 0.05 -7.48 -2.24
N LEU A 60 0.73 -6.36 -1.96
CA LEU A 60 1.19 -5.99 -0.62
C LEU A 60 0.02 -5.75 0.34
N CYS A 61 -1.03 -5.05 -0.08
CA CYS A 61 -2.24 -4.89 0.74
C CYS A 61 -2.91 -6.26 1.00
N GLY A 62 -3.00 -7.13 0.00
CA GLY A 62 -3.55 -8.48 0.17
C GLY A 62 -2.74 -9.32 1.17
N ILE A 63 -1.40 -9.27 1.08
CA ILE A 63 -0.49 -9.92 2.02
C ILE A 63 -0.66 -9.32 3.43
N SER A 64 -0.76 -7.98 3.54
CA SER A 64 -1.01 -7.29 4.80
C SER A 64 -2.31 -7.78 5.46
N VAL A 65 -3.41 -7.80 4.71
CA VAL A 65 -4.71 -8.28 5.19
C VAL A 65 -4.62 -9.73 5.67
N TRP A 66 -3.96 -10.61 4.91
CA TRP A 66 -3.80 -12.01 5.28
C TRP A 66 -2.97 -12.18 6.56
N LEU A 67 -1.83 -11.50 6.66
CA LEU A 67 -0.94 -11.53 7.82
C LEU A 67 -1.62 -10.98 9.08
N LEU A 68 -2.28 -9.83 8.97
CA LEU A 68 -2.99 -9.19 10.07
C LEU A 68 -4.17 -10.03 10.52
N SER A 69 -4.93 -10.63 9.60
CA SER A 69 -6.03 -11.55 9.92
C SER A 69 -5.55 -12.77 10.69
N ARG A 70 -4.38 -13.33 10.33
CA ARG A 70 -3.74 -14.43 11.06
C ARG A 70 -3.26 -13.99 12.45
N SER A 71 -2.75 -12.76 12.55
CA SER A 71 -2.20 -12.21 13.79
C SER A 71 -3.24 -11.86 14.86
N ARG A 72 -4.53 -11.71 14.49
CA ARG A 72 -5.67 -11.46 15.42
C ARG A 72 -5.85 -12.53 16.50
N ARG A 73 -5.24 -13.71 16.33
CA ARG A 73 -5.21 -14.80 17.32
C ARG A 73 -4.33 -14.49 18.53
N LEU A 74 -3.53 -13.44 18.48
CA LEU A 74 -2.72 -12.98 19.62
C LEU A 74 -3.61 -12.48 20.78
N PRO A 75 -3.32 -12.87 22.02
CA PRO A 75 -3.98 -12.31 23.20
C PRO A 75 -3.51 -10.86 23.41
N GLY A 76 -4.46 -9.91 23.45
CA GLY A 76 -4.20 -8.49 23.65
C GLY A 76 -5.19 -7.61 22.88
N PHE A 77 -5.97 -6.81 23.60
CA PHE A 77 -7.04 -5.98 23.02
C PHE A 77 -6.50 -4.97 21.98
N GLY A 78 -5.31 -4.40 22.24
CA GLY A 78 -4.67 -3.43 21.34
C GLY A 78 -4.28 -3.99 19.97
N TYR A 79 -3.86 -5.26 19.89
CA TYR A 79 -3.49 -5.89 18.62
C TYR A 79 -4.71 -6.21 17.75
N ARG A 80 -5.85 -6.53 18.36
CA ARG A 80 -7.10 -6.79 17.63
C ARG A 80 -7.67 -5.50 17.03
N GLY A 81 -7.74 -4.43 17.82
CA GLY A 81 -8.23 -3.13 17.35
C GLY A 81 -7.40 -2.59 16.19
N THR A 82 -6.08 -2.53 16.35
CA THR A 82 -5.16 -2.03 15.31
C THR A 82 -5.18 -2.89 14.04
N SER A 83 -5.27 -4.22 14.17
CA SER A 83 -5.41 -5.10 13.01
C SER A 83 -6.70 -4.83 12.23
N ILE A 84 -7.82 -4.54 12.92
CA ILE A 84 -9.10 -4.23 12.25
C ILE A 84 -9.01 -2.92 11.48
N THR A 85 -8.47 -1.86 12.10
CA THR A 85 -8.33 -0.56 11.44
C THR A 85 -7.43 -0.64 10.22
N ILE A 86 -6.29 -1.34 10.32
CA ILE A 86 -5.36 -1.46 9.19
C ILE A 86 -5.95 -2.31 8.07
N ILE A 87 -6.65 -3.41 8.39
CA ILE A 87 -7.36 -4.20 7.37
C ILE A 87 -8.42 -3.35 6.65
N GLY A 88 -9.16 -2.51 7.36
CA GLY A 88 -10.11 -1.59 6.75
C GLY A 88 -9.44 -0.61 5.79
N LEU A 89 -8.28 -0.05 6.18
CA LEU A 89 -7.47 0.82 5.34
C LEU A 89 -6.94 0.09 4.10
N ASP A 90 -6.44 -1.13 4.25
CA ASP A 90 -5.93 -1.93 3.13
C ASP A 90 -7.04 -2.24 2.11
N ILE A 91 -8.26 -2.54 2.56
CA ILE A 91 -9.41 -2.75 1.68
C ILE A 91 -9.72 -1.47 0.89
N LEU A 92 -9.75 -0.32 1.56
CA LEU A 92 -9.98 0.97 0.92
C LEU A 92 -8.90 1.27 -0.13
N LEU A 93 -7.62 1.01 0.20
CA LEU A 93 -6.49 1.19 -0.71
C LEU A 93 -6.57 0.25 -1.90
N ILE A 94 -6.96 -1.03 -1.70
CA ILE A 94 -7.16 -1.98 -2.80
C ILE A 94 -8.27 -1.48 -3.73
N SER A 95 -9.41 -1.05 -3.19
CA SER A 95 -10.51 -0.53 -4.00
C SER A 95 -10.07 0.68 -4.83
N TRP A 96 -9.29 1.60 -4.25
CA TRP A 96 -8.71 2.72 -4.96
C TRP A 96 -7.74 2.28 -6.06
N LEU A 97 -6.82 1.36 -5.75
CA LEU A 97 -5.81 0.87 -6.70
C LEU A 97 -6.45 0.10 -7.88
N VAL A 98 -7.51 -0.67 -7.62
CA VAL A 98 -8.29 -1.33 -8.67
C VAL A 98 -8.97 -0.31 -9.57
N PHE A 99 -9.53 0.76 -9.02
CA PHE A 99 -10.12 1.84 -9.81
C PHE A 99 -9.07 2.53 -10.70
N THR A 100 -7.85 2.76 -10.21
CA THR A 100 -6.77 3.34 -11.03
C THR A 100 -6.24 2.42 -12.14
N LEU A 101 -6.65 1.14 -12.14
CA LEU A 101 -6.27 0.14 -13.12
C LEU A 101 -7.29 0.07 -14.28
N MET A 102 -8.52 0.56 -14.07
CA MET A 102 -9.57 0.69 -15.09
C MET A 102 -9.40 1.96 -15.91
#